data_AF-A0A959ZQ12-F1
#
_entry.id   AF-A0A959ZQ12-F1
#
_cell.length_a   1.000
_cell.length_b   1.000
_cell.length_c   1.000
_cell.angle_alpha   90.00
_cell.angle_beta   90.00
_cell.angle_gamma   90.00
#
_symmetry.space_group_name_H-M   'P 1'
#
loop_
_entity.id
_entity.type
_entity.pdbx_description
1 polymer ?
#
loop_
_entity_poly.entity_id
_entity_poly.type
_entity_poly.pdbx_seq_one_letter_code
_entity_poly.pdbx_strand_id
1 'polypeptide(L)'
;MTRSPRKLGARIWGTACIVLGSSLLAIGCGSDDSGDETTATASSDADLTAIKDYLTQHADELDEQVGLLQENAQQYYDLAESVDFDYDALMQEHGDEVNQLLSDSKDVFVVANPAYEEMEGVVAGVPRLAQYDVDIDAGSDASDPESAVSFSLETPDGQTLKQPGNLFFLTETALYGTNPDLLADVEQDVDGDGKVEFGEGIPDANVYLATLGEFKEQTESLKADAEDFEPTPSDAFTAITIMTPTMSEYFEAWKDSSFIAGDDAKEEGFVATSRLSDIADILEGIDLTYAQIEAMIAEEDRAQAEQTSKQLDQLLSFVEDLRDREADGEKFTGEDADTLGSEAQARAEEIAGQVTQAAQRLGVELQEA
;
A
#
# COMPACT_ATOMS: atom_id res chain seq x y z
N MET A 1 29.24 53.53 12.34
CA MET A 1 28.10 52.66 11.98
C MET A 1 28.68 51.35 11.44
N THR A 2 29.45 50.54 12.17
CA THR A 2 29.12 49.70 13.35
C THR A 2 27.88 48.83 13.16
N ARG A 3 28.06 47.65 12.54
CA ARG A 3 27.32 46.44 12.90
C ARG A 3 28.28 45.24 13.00
N SER A 4 28.16 44.58 14.14
CA SER A 4 28.93 43.44 14.66
C SER A 4 28.44 42.13 14.05
N PRO A 5 29.29 41.08 13.98
CA PRO A 5 28.85 39.73 13.69
C PRO A 5 28.17 39.10 14.92
N ARG A 6 27.11 38.30 14.70
CA ARG A 6 26.51 37.44 15.72
C ARG A 6 27.23 36.10 15.77
N LYS A 7 27.38 35.62 17.01
CA LYS A 7 28.17 34.47 17.44
C LYS A 7 27.46 33.14 17.17
N LEU A 8 28.25 32.12 16.81
CA LEU A 8 27.95 30.70 16.99
C LEU A 8 27.60 30.43 18.46
N GLY A 9 26.48 29.74 18.68
CA GLY A 9 26.13 29.13 19.96
C GLY A 9 26.18 27.62 19.85
N ALA A 10 27.26 27.03 20.37
CA ALA A 10 27.35 25.60 20.64
C ALA A 10 26.40 25.26 21.81
N ARG A 11 25.56 24.23 21.64
CA ARG A 11 24.83 23.61 22.74
C ARG A 11 25.37 22.20 22.98
N ILE A 12 25.93 22.06 24.16
CA ILE A 12 26.39 20.84 24.83
C ILE A 12 25.18 20.23 25.53
N TRP A 13 24.82 19.01 25.20
CA TRP A 13 24.10 18.06 26.06
C TRP A 13 24.92 16.77 25.93
N GLY A 14 25.47 16.15 26.96
CA GLY A 14 24.99 16.03 28.34
C GLY A 14 24.82 14.54 28.63
N THR A 15 25.90 13.77 28.50
CA THR A 15 25.98 12.32 28.77
C THR A 15 25.74 12.05 30.26
N ALA A 16 24.77 11.22 30.61
CA ALA A 16 24.60 10.68 31.95
C ALA A 16 24.71 9.16 31.90
N CYS A 17 25.90 8.66 32.20
CA CYS A 17 26.17 7.26 32.52
C CYS A 17 25.54 6.90 33.87
N ILE A 18 24.77 5.83 33.95
CA ILE A 18 24.52 5.12 35.22
C ILE A 18 25.36 3.85 35.21
N VAL A 19 26.40 3.87 36.05
CA VAL A 19 27.20 2.72 36.46
C VAL A 19 26.63 2.24 37.79
N LEU A 20 26.21 0.97 37.86
CA LEU A 20 26.06 0.26 39.13
C LEU A 20 26.87 -1.03 39.07
N GLY A 21 28.00 -1.01 39.77
CA GLY A 21 28.88 -2.15 39.98
C GLY A 21 28.53 -2.92 41.27
N SER A 22 28.38 -4.23 41.10
CA SER A 22 28.91 -5.37 41.87
C SER A 22 29.10 -5.27 43.40
N SER A 23 28.62 -6.30 44.13
CA SER A 23 29.49 -7.36 44.71
C SER A 23 28.75 -8.43 45.57
N LEU A 24 28.90 -9.69 45.14
CA LEU A 24 29.37 -10.90 45.86
C LEU A 24 28.56 -11.64 46.95
N LEU A 25 28.31 -12.91 46.61
CA LEU A 25 28.54 -14.20 47.32
C LEU A 25 27.64 -14.62 48.52
N ALA A 26 26.93 -15.73 48.31
CA ALA A 26 26.87 -16.85 49.26
C ALA A 26 26.75 -18.20 48.52
N ILE A 27 27.66 -19.11 48.86
CA ILE A 27 27.74 -20.51 48.43
C ILE A 27 26.80 -21.35 49.30
N GLY A 28 26.00 -22.23 48.69
CA GLY A 28 25.22 -23.25 49.38
C GLY A 28 25.14 -24.54 48.56
N CYS A 29 25.79 -25.59 49.03
CA CYS A 29 25.77 -26.94 48.47
C CYS A 29 24.39 -27.59 48.54
N GLY A 30 23.99 -28.36 47.52
CA GLY A 30 22.84 -29.25 47.64
C GLY A 30 22.49 -30.02 46.37
N SER A 31 22.97 -31.27 46.32
CA SER A 31 22.41 -32.46 45.65
C SER A 31 22.04 -32.45 44.16
N ASP A 32 22.68 -33.39 43.46
CA ASP A 32 22.26 -34.06 42.22
C ASP A 32 20.73 -34.12 42.03
N ASP A 33 20.23 -33.48 40.97
CA ASP A 33 19.19 -34.09 40.14
C ASP A 33 19.42 -33.66 38.69
N SER A 34 19.51 -34.67 37.83
CA SER A 34 19.71 -34.51 36.39
C SER A 34 18.35 -34.18 35.78
N GLY A 35 17.95 -32.92 35.88
CA GLY A 35 16.87 -32.35 35.10
C GLY A 35 17.45 -31.80 33.81
N ASP A 36 17.34 -32.60 32.75
CA ASP A 36 17.49 -32.17 31.36
C ASP A 36 16.54 -30.97 31.16
N GLU A 37 17.07 -29.74 31.21
CA GLU A 37 16.38 -28.57 30.69
C GLU A 37 16.32 -28.77 29.17
N THR A 38 15.31 -29.52 28.74
CA THR A 38 14.83 -29.48 27.38
C THR A 38 14.38 -28.04 27.16
N THR A 39 15.25 -27.23 26.56
CA THR A 39 14.83 -26.11 25.73
C THR A 39 13.83 -26.70 24.74
N ALA A 40 12.54 -26.57 25.06
CA ALA A 40 11.49 -26.84 24.12
C ALA A 40 11.77 -25.94 22.93
N THR A 41 12.24 -26.56 21.86
CA THR A 41 12.35 -25.96 20.54
C THR A 41 10.90 -25.73 20.14
N ALA A 42 10.41 -24.50 20.30
CA ALA A 42 9.20 -24.06 19.66
C ALA A 42 9.45 -24.14 18.16
N SER A 43 8.87 -25.14 17.51
CA SER A 43 8.86 -25.30 16.06
C SER A 43 7.82 -26.38 15.76
N SER A 44 6.55 -26.02 15.93
CA SER A 44 5.63 -26.30 14.83
C SER A 44 5.92 -25.21 13.81
N ASP A 45 6.86 -25.47 12.90
CA ASP A 45 7.05 -24.58 11.75
C ASP A 45 5.69 -24.55 11.03
N ALA A 46 4.97 -23.43 11.11
CA ALA A 46 3.79 -23.24 10.29
C ALA A 46 4.19 -23.39 8.83
N ASP A 47 3.36 -24.10 8.07
CA ASP A 47 3.54 -24.18 6.62
C ASP A 47 3.06 -22.86 6.02
N LEU A 48 3.99 -21.93 5.79
CA LEU A 48 3.69 -20.60 5.24
C LEU A 48 3.83 -20.56 3.71
N THR A 49 3.88 -21.74 3.05
CA THR A 49 3.99 -21.84 1.59
C THR A 49 2.84 -21.13 0.89
N ALA A 50 1.63 -21.15 1.46
CA ALA A 50 0.50 -20.44 0.86
C ALA A 50 0.69 -18.91 0.82
N ILE A 51 1.29 -18.30 1.85
CA ILE A 51 1.61 -16.85 1.85
C ILE A 51 2.64 -16.56 0.76
N LYS A 52 3.66 -17.42 0.64
CA LYS A 52 4.70 -17.27 -0.38
C LYS A 52 4.12 -17.40 -1.81
N ASP A 53 3.33 -18.43 -2.05
CA ASP A 53 2.71 -18.69 -3.35
C ASP A 53 1.79 -17.52 -3.73
N TYR A 54 1.00 -17.03 -2.77
CA TYR A 54 0.09 -15.89 -2.93
C TYR A 54 0.87 -14.61 -3.28
N LEU A 55 1.85 -14.22 -2.46
CA LEU A 55 2.69 -13.04 -2.74
C LEU A 55 3.38 -13.12 -4.11
N THR A 56 3.94 -14.28 -4.47
CA THR A 56 4.65 -14.43 -5.75
C THR A 56 3.70 -14.36 -6.94
N GLN A 57 2.51 -14.97 -6.82
CA GLN A 57 1.50 -14.93 -7.87
C GLN A 57 1.02 -13.49 -8.12
N HIS A 58 0.64 -12.76 -7.08
CA HIS A 58 0.12 -11.40 -7.22
C HIS A 58 1.21 -10.41 -7.67
N ALA A 59 2.46 -10.59 -7.22
CA ALA A 59 3.60 -9.81 -7.74
C ALA A 59 3.87 -10.10 -9.23
N ASP A 60 3.74 -11.34 -9.68
CA ASP A 60 3.83 -11.72 -11.10
C ASP A 60 2.71 -11.07 -11.94
N GLU A 61 1.48 -11.10 -11.43
CA GLU A 61 0.32 -10.52 -12.11
C GLU A 61 0.43 -8.99 -12.21
N LEU A 62 0.83 -8.31 -11.12
CA LEU A 62 1.08 -6.87 -11.12
C LEU A 62 2.20 -6.48 -12.10
N ASP A 63 3.32 -7.21 -12.08
CA ASP A 63 4.46 -6.98 -13.00
C ASP A 63 4.06 -7.12 -14.47
N GLU A 64 3.16 -8.05 -14.79
CA GLU A 64 2.59 -8.21 -16.13
C GLU A 64 1.69 -7.03 -16.51
N GLN A 65 0.76 -6.62 -15.63
CA GLN A 65 -0.14 -5.50 -15.93
C GLN A 65 0.61 -4.16 -16.06
N VAL A 66 1.56 -3.89 -15.17
CA VAL A 66 2.39 -2.67 -15.25
C VAL A 66 3.27 -2.68 -16.50
N GLY A 67 3.69 -3.86 -16.97
CA GLY A 67 4.33 -4.01 -18.28
C GLY A 67 3.43 -3.55 -19.43
N LEU A 68 2.16 -3.94 -19.43
CA LEU A 68 1.19 -3.49 -20.44
C LEU A 68 0.93 -1.97 -20.36
N LEU A 69 0.82 -1.42 -19.15
CA LEU A 69 0.71 0.04 -18.96
C LEU A 69 1.92 0.76 -19.58
N GLN A 70 3.14 0.29 -19.29
CA GLN A 70 4.36 0.87 -19.84
C GLN A 70 4.41 0.79 -21.36
N GLU A 71 3.99 -0.33 -21.96
CA GLU A 71 3.91 -0.47 -23.42
C GLU A 71 2.90 0.52 -24.05
N ASN A 72 1.75 0.73 -23.41
CA ASN A 72 0.76 1.73 -23.85
C ASN A 72 1.30 3.16 -23.70
N ALA A 73 1.97 3.46 -22.59
CA ALA A 73 2.57 4.76 -22.34
C ALA A 73 3.67 5.11 -23.35
N GLN A 74 4.47 4.12 -23.75
CA GLN A 74 5.48 4.31 -24.80
C GLN A 74 4.82 4.60 -26.16
N GLN A 75 3.76 3.87 -26.53
CA GLN A 75 3.04 4.14 -27.78
C GLN A 75 2.38 5.52 -27.77
N TYR A 76 1.78 5.91 -26.64
CA TYR A 76 1.23 7.25 -26.46
C TYR A 76 2.31 8.34 -26.57
N TYR A 77 3.45 8.12 -25.93
CA TYR A 77 4.61 9.02 -26.03
C TYR A 77 5.09 9.18 -27.47
N ASP A 78 5.22 8.08 -28.22
CA ASP A 78 5.67 8.11 -29.62
C ASP A 78 4.70 8.93 -30.51
N LEU A 79 3.38 8.85 -30.25
CA LEU A 79 2.39 9.68 -30.93
C LEU A 79 2.56 11.15 -30.56
N ALA A 80 2.70 11.48 -29.27
CA ALA A 80 2.94 12.84 -28.80
C ALA A 80 4.23 13.42 -29.40
N GLU A 81 5.32 12.65 -29.42
CA GLU A 81 6.60 13.05 -30.03
C GLU A 81 6.44 13.32 -31.54
N SER A 82 5.63 12.53 -32.24
CA SER A 82 5.44 12.65 -33.69
C SER A 82 4.88 14.01 -34.15
N VAL A 83 4.21 14.73 -33.24
CA VAL A 83 3.66 16.07 -33.43
C VAL A 83 4.39 17.12 -32.56
N ASP A 84 5.63 16.85 -32.15
CA ASP A 84 6.46 17.74 -31.32
C ASP A 84 5.80 18.11 -29.97
N PHE A 85 5.02 17.19 -29.39
CA PHE A 85 4.22 17.38 -28.16
C PHE A 85 3.20 18.53 -28.25
N ASP A 86 2.76 18.90 -29.45
CA ASP A 86 1.59 19.75 -29.65
C ASP A 86 0.32 18.92 -29.43
N TYR A 87 -0.23 18.95 -28.21
CA TYR A 87 -1.37 18.12 -27.83
C TYR A 87 -2.67 18.48 -28.58
N ASP A 88 -2.83 19.72 -29.05
CA ASP A 88 -3.94 20.09 -29.94
C ASP A 88 -3.80 19.37 -31.29
N ALA A 89 -2.57 19.34 -31.85
CA ALA A 89 -2.27 18.61 -33.07
C ALA A 89 -2.36 17.08 -32.87
N LEU A 90 -1.92 16.58 -31.71
CA LEU A 90 -2.00 15.16 -31.35
C LEU A 90 -3.44 14.68 -31.42
N MET A 91 -4.37 15.39 -30.79
CA MET A 91 -5.78 15.02 -30.78
C MET A 91 -6.44 15.22 -32.15
N GLN A 92 -6.01 16.21 -32.94
CA GLN A 92 -6.50 16.40 -34.30
C GLN A 92 -6.04 15.31 -35.28
N GLU A 93 -4.80 14.84 -35.16
CA GLU A 93 -4.18 13.92 -36.12
C GLU A 93 -4.30 12.45 -35.69
N HIS A 94 -4.26 12.18 -34.38
CA HIS A 94 -4.17 10.85 -33.77
C HIS A 94 -5.22 10.61 -32.66
N GLY A 95 -6.23 11.45 -32.51
CA GLY A 95 -7.20 11.36 -31.40
C GLY A 95 -7.81 9.97 -31.20
N ASP A 96 -8.24 9.30 -32.27
CA ASP A 96 -8.78 7.93 -32.17
C ASP A 96 -7.75 6.93 -31.61
N GLU A 97 -6.48 7.06 -31.97
CA GLU A 97 -5.39 6.18 -31.50
C GLU A 97 -5.03 6.49 -30.03
N VAL A 98 -4.95 7.76 -29.67
CA VAL A 98 -4.71 8.21 -28.29
C VAL A 98 -5.83 7.74 -27.36
N ASN A 99 -7.09 7.93 -27.77
CA ASN A 99 -8.24 7.52 -26.98
C ASN A 99 -8.28 6.02 -26.75
N GLN A 100 -7.94 5.22 -27.78
CA GLN A 100 -7.84 3.78 -27.62
C GLN A 100 -6.73 3.39 -26.63
N LEU A 101 -5.54 3.98 -26.74
CA LEU A 101 -4.42 3.68 -25.84
C LEU A 101 -4.73 4.05 -24.38
N LEU A 102 -5.31 5.23 -24.14
CA LEU A 102 -5.68 5.66 -22.80
C LEU A 102 -6.84 4.81 -22.24
N SER A 103 -7.80 4.41 -23.07
CA SER A 103 -8.85 3.46 -22.66
C SER A 103 -8.27 2.09 -22.31
N ASP A 104 -7.36 1.57 -23.13
CA ASP A 104 -6.68 0.29 -22.86
C ASP A 104 -5.87 0.38 -21.57
N SER A 105 -5.19 1.50 -21.30
CA SER A 105 -4.50 1.72 -20.03
C SER A 105 -5.45 1.78 -18.83
N LYS A 106 -6.64 2.40 -18.97
CA LYS A 106 -7.66 2.39 -17.90
C LYS A 106 -8.15 0.97 -17.61
N ASP A 107 -8.40 0.17 -18.65
CA ASP A 107 -8.80 -1.24 -18.50
C ASP A 107 -7.70 -2.07 -17.81
N VAL A 108 -6.43 -1.85 -18.15
CA VAL A 108 -5.30 -2.52 -17.50
C VAL A 108 -5.13 -2.05 -16.05
N PHE A 109 -5.28 -0.76 -15.77
CA PHE A 109 -5.15 -0.20 -14.42
C PHE A 109 -6.13 -0.86 -13.44
N VAL A 110 -7.39 -1.04 -13.85
CA VAL A 110 -8.43 -1.71 -13.04
C VAL A 110 -8.10 -3.18 -12.74
N VAL A 111 -7.20 -3.81 -13.50
CA VAL A 111 -6.69 -5.16 -13.21
C VAL A 111 -5.40 -5.11 -12.38
N ALA A 112 -4.55 -4.11 -12.62
CA ALA A 112 -3.30 -3.93 -11.89
C ALA A 112 -3.53 -3.61 -10.40
N ASN A 113 -4.52 -2.76 -10.10
CA ASN A 113 -4.84 -2.35 -8.73
C ASN A 113 -5.15 -3.55 -7.82
N PRO A 114 -6.17 -4.40 -8.07
CA PRO A 114 -6.44 -5.54 -7.18
C PRO A 114 -5.26 -6.51 -7.08
N ALA A 115 -4.46 -6.69 -8.14
CA ALA A 115 -3.25 -7.52 -8.07
C ALA A 115 -2.21 -7.00 -7.06
N TYR A 116 -2.21 -5.72 -6.72
CA TYR A 116 -1.43 -5.18 -5.61
C TYR A 116 -2.18 -5.28 -4.28
N GLU A 117 -3.42 -4.80 -4.21
CA GLU A 117 -4.23 -4.75 -2.98
C GLU A 117 -4.33 -6.12 -2.30
N GLU A 118 -4.53 -7.18 -3.09
CA GLU A 118 -4.58 -8.57 -2.62
C GLU A 118 -3.34 -8.93 -1.80
N MET A 119 -2.14 -8.52 -2.23
CA MET A 119 -0.88 -8.81 -1.54
C MET A 119 -0.39 -7.72 -0.58
N GLU A 120 -1.00 -6.54 -0.55
CA GLU A 120 -0.55 -5.37 0.23
C GLU A 120 -0.41 -5.72 1.72
N GLY A 121 -1.37 -6.49 2.27
CA GLY A 121 -1.33 -6.92 3.67
C GLY A 121 0.00 -7.58 4.07
N VAL A 122 0.65 -8.29 3.14
CA VAL A 122 1.99 -8.87 3.32
C VAL A 122 3.08 -7.86 2.98
N VAL A 123 2.97 -7.13 1.86
CA VAL A 123 3.99 -6.18 1.41
C VAL A 123 4.21 -5.04 2.42
N ALA A 124 3.14 -4.33 2.78
CA ALA A 124 3.16 -3.24 3.75
C ALA A 124 3.43 -3.72 5.18
N GLY A 125 2.92 -4.92 5.51
CA GLY A 125 3.03 -5.51 6.84
C GLY A 125 4.38 -6.12 7.20
N VAL A 126 5.27 -6.35 6.22
CA VAL A 126 6.58 -7.00 6.41
C VAL A 126 7.70 -5.99 6.20
N PRO A 127 8.56 -5.68 7.21
CA PRO A 127 9.50 -4.56 7.13
C PRO A 127 10.48 -4.57 5.95
N ARG A 128 10.87 -5.76 5.46
CA ARG A 128 11.77 -5.85 4.29
C ARG A 128 11.08 -5.54 2.96
N LEU A 129 9.75 -5.59 2.92
CA LEU A 129 8.93 -5.31 1.74
C LEU A 129 8.23 -3.96 1.83
N ALA A 130 8.05 -3.41 3.03
CA ALA A 130 7.25 -2.20 3.28
C ALA A 130 7.68 -0.95 2.50
N GLN A 131 8.93 -0.84 2.04
CA GLN A 131 9.32 0.29 1.17
C GLN A 131 8.65 0.21 -0.20
N TYR A 132 8.34 -0.99 -0.71
CA TYR A 132 7.57 -1.13 -1.95
C TYR A 132 6.17 -0.58 -1.76
N ASP A 133 5.57 -0.76 -0.60
CA ASP A 133 4.26 -0.18 -0.30
C ASP A 133 4.27 1.34 -0.33
N VAL A 134 5.27 1.95 0.31
CA VAL A 134 5.47 3.40 0.23
C VAL A 134 5.65 3.83 -1.23
N ASP A 135 6.50 3.18 -2.01
CA ASP A 135 6.81 3.64 -3.36
C ASP A 135 5.65 3.37 -4.35
N ILE A 136 4.92 2.27 -4.18
CA ILE A 136 3.88 1.82 -5.11
C ILE A 136 2.52 2.43 -4.78
N ASP A 137 2.09 2.48 -3.52
CA ASP A 137 0.68 2.75 -3.18
C ASP A 137 0.43 3.75 -2.03
N ALA A 138 1.27 3.77 -0.99
CA ALA A 138 0.97 4.51 0.23
C ALA A 138 1.77 5.82 0.39
N GLY A 139 2.88 5.97 -0.32
CA GLY A 139 3.82 7.06 -0.10
C GLY A 139 3.32 8.41 -0.58
N SER A 140 3.68 9.44 0.18
CA SER A 140 3.36 10.82 -0.14
C SER A 140 4.40 11.45 -1.07
N ASP A 141 4.11 12.68 -1.49
CA ASP A 141 5.08 13.50 -2.20
C ASP A 141 6.12 14.14 -1.25
N ALA A 142 7.03 14.94 -1.80
CA ALA A 142 8.05 15.63 -1.02
C ALA A 142 7.52 16.61 0.06
N SER A 143 6.21 16.89 0.10
CA SER A 143 5.60 17.78 1.09
C SER A 143 5.45 17.15 2.47
N ASP A 144 5.39 15.81 2.55
CA ASP A 144 5.49 15.04 3.80
C ASP A 144 6.70 14.09 3.80
N PRO A 145 7.91 14.59 4.16
CA PRO A 145 9.14 13.80 4.09
C PRO A 145 9.19 12.56 5.00
N GLU A 146 8.25 12.40 5.94
CA GLU A 146 8.21 11.22 6.82
C GLU A 146 7.61 10.00 6.11
N SER A 147 6.74 10.22 5.12
CA SER A 147 6.05 9.20 4.32
C SER A 147 6.39 9.27 2.83
N ALA A 148 7.30 10.16 2.43
CA ALA A 148 7.59 10.41 1.02
C ALA A 148 8.24 9.21 0.32
N VAL A 149 7.85 8.97 -0.93
CA VAL A 149 8.46 7.95 -1.80
C VAL A 149 9.97 8.09 -1.91
N SER A 150 10.68 6.99 -2.16
CA SER A 150 12.13 6.93 -2.16
C SER A 150 12.78 7.44 -3.46
N PHE A 151 12.00 7.55 -4.53
CA PHE A 151 12.49 7.83 -5.89
C PHE A 151 12.28 9.28 -6.35
N SER A 152 12.80 9.57 -7.54
CA SER A 152 12.49 10.79 -8.31
C SER A 152 12.36 10.39 -9.77
N LEU A 153 11.41 10.97 -10.48
CA LEU A 153 11.19 10.67 -11.89
C LEU A 153 12.08 11.55 -12.76
N GLU A 154 12.88 10.94 -13.61
CA GLU A 154 13.62 11.64 -14.67
C GLU A 154 12.81 11.51 -15.97
N THR A 155 12.28 12.63 -16.46
CA THR A 155 11.42 12.62 -17.65
C THR A 155 12.24 12.66 -18.94
N PRO A 156 11.70 12.14 -20.07
CA PRO A 156 12.41 12.14 -21.35
C PRO A 156 12.87 13.53 -21.86
N ASP A 157 12.13 14.59 -21.53
CA ASP A 157 12.49 15.98 -21.84
C ASP A 157 13.54 16.58 -20.88
N GLY A 158 14.02 15.79 -19.91
CA GLY A 158 15.12 16.13 -19.02
C GLY A 158 14.72 16.90 -17.76
N GLN A 159 13.43 16.89 -17.39
CA GLN A 159 12.98 17.36 -16.09
C GLN A 159 13.17 16.28 -15.02
N THR A 160 13.25 16.71 -13.77
CA THR A 160 13.30 15.81 -12.62
C THR A 160 12.15 16.16 -11.68
N LEU A 161 11.22 15.22 -11.47
CA LEU A 161 10.16 15.33 -10.47
C LEU A 161 10.63 14.64 -9.20
N LYS A 162 10.96 15.45 -8.19
CA LYS A 162 11.53 14.93 -6.94
C LYS A 162 10.42 14.42 -6.02
N GLN A 163 10.42 13.11 -5.74
CA GLN A 163 9.47 12.42 -4.86
C GLN A 163 8.02 12.87 -5.15
N PRO A 164 7.49 12.55 -6.34
CA PRO A 164 6.22 13.10 -6.80
C PRO A 164 4.98 12.49 -6.13
N GLY A 165 5.14 11.42 -5.34
CA GLY A 165 4.05 10.62 -4.80
C GLY A 165 4.17 9.16 -5.26
N ASN A 166 3.32 8.29 -4.72
CA ASN A 166 3.30 6.87 -5.08
C ASN A 166 2.81 6.60 -6.51
N LEU A 167 3.15 5.43 -7.03
CA LEU A 167 3.00 5.10 -8.44
C LEU A 167 1.56 4.83 -8.86
N PHE A 168 0.72 4.24 -8.00
CA PHE A 168 -0.71 4.09 -8.27
C PHE A 168 -1.40 5.44 -8.36
N PHE A 169 -1.18 6.33 -7.39
CA PHE A 169 -1.72 7.69 -7.40
C PHE A 169 -1.33 8.45 -8.66
N LEU A 170 -0.04 8.47 -9.01
CA LEU A 170 0.44 9.19 -10.20
C LEU A 170 -0.13 8.61 -11.49
N THR A 171 -0.26 7.28 -11.57
CA THR A 171 -0.81 6.61 -12.76
C THR A 171 -2.31 6.87 -12.90
N GLU A 172 -3.07 6.70 -11.82
CA GLU A 172 -4.52 6.88 -11.81
C GLU A 172 -4.87 8.34 -12.12
N THR A 173 -4.31 9.27 -11.36
CA THR A 173 -4.69 10.69 -11.47
C THR A 173 -4.29 11.31 -12.82
N ALA A 174 -3.23 10.78 -13.46
CA ALA A 174 -2.91 11.11 -14.84
C ALA A 174 -3.96 10.54 -15.82
N LEU A 175 -4.31 9.26 -15.69
CA LEU A 175 -5.28 8.60 -16.58
C LEU A 175 -6.70 9.17 -16.49
N TYR A 176 -7.12 9.56 -15.28
CA TYR A 176 -8.47 10.05 -15.00
C TYR A 176 -8.54 11.58 -14.89
N GLY A 177 -7.45 12.28 -15.15
CA GLY A 177 -7.46 13.74 -15.28
C GLY A 177 -7.73 14.49 -13.97
N THR A 178 -7.49 13.87 -12.82
CA THR A 178 -7.83 14.45 -11.51
C THR A 178 -6.69 15.23 -10.88
N ASN A 179 -5.45 14.99 -11.29
CA ASN A 179 -4.30 15.79 -10.88
C ASN A 179 -3.79 16.66 -12.05
N PRO A 180 -4.07 17.97 -12.07
CA PRO A 180 -3.73 18.84 -13.20
C PRO A 180 -2.22 19.03 -13.39
N ASP A 181 -1.39 18.76 -12.37
CA ASP A 181 0.07 18.85 -12.48
C ASP A 181 0.66 17.69 -13.32
N LEU A 182 -0.12 16.64 -13.59
CA LEU A 182 0.25 15.48 -14.41
C LEU A 182 -0.31 15.54 -15.84
N LEU A 183 -1.07 16.59 -16.18
CA LEU A 183 -1.75 16.70 -17.46
C LEU A 183 -1.05 17.68 -18.41
N ALA A 184 -1.27 17.45 -19.70
CA ALA A 184 -1.02 18.46 -20.72
C ALA A 184 -1.97 19.66 -20.54
N ASP A 185 -1.48 20.88 -20.85
CA ASP A 185 -2.27 22.12 -20.79
C ASP A 185 -3.24 22.24 -21.98
N VAL A 186 -4.17 21.29 -22.09
CA VAL A 186 -5.23 21.24 -23.11
C VAL A 186 -6.57 20.81 -22.47
N GLU A 187 -7.63 21.57 -22.73
CA GLU A 187 -8.99 21.14 -22.41
C GLU A 187 -9.50 20.28 -23.58
N GLN A 188 -9.65 18.98 -23.35
CA GLN A 188 -10.01 18.03 -24.39
C GLN A 188 -11.18 17.15 -23.97
N ASP A 189 -12.17 17.07 -24.84
CA ASP A 189 -13.23 16.05 -24.85
C ASP A 189 -12.60 14.75 -25.36
N VAL A 190 -12.28 13.85 -24.44
CA VAL A 190 -11.51 12.64 -24.73
C VAL A 190 -12.43 11.58 -25.32
N ASP A 191 -13.69 11.50 -24.88
CA ASP A 191 -14.64 10.49 -25.39
C ASP A 191 -15.45 10.94 -26.63
N GLY A 192 -15.39 12.23 -26.96
CA GLY A 192 -16.02 12.83 -28.14
C GLY A 192 -17.52 13.11 -27.98
N ASP A 193 -18.07 13.15 -26.76
CA ASP A 193 -19.49 13.40 -26.50
C ASP A 193 -19.91 14.88 -26.67
N GLY A 194 -18.93 15.77 -26.81
CA GLY A 194 -19.07 17.20 -26.98
C GLY A 194 -18.89 18.02 -25.70
N LYS A 195 -18.37 17.43 -24.62
CA LYS A 195 -18.10 18.10 -23.34
C LYS A 195 -16.74 17.69 -22.78
N VAL A 196 -16.30 18.43 -21.76
CA VAL A 196 -15.18 18.04 -20.91
C VAL A 196 -15.76 17.76 -19.53
N GLU A 197 -15.70 16.53 -19.07
CA GLU A 197 -16.26 16.02 -17.82
C GLU A 197 -15.15 15.42 -16.93
N PHE A 198 -15.52 15.06 -15.70
CA PHE A 198 -14.61 14.37 -14.78
C PHE A 198 -14.18 13.02 -15.39
N GLY A 199 -12.91 12.65 -15.25
CA GLY A 199 -12.34 11.48 -15.94
C GLY A 199 -11.73 11.79 -17.30
N GLU A 200 -11.85 13.04 -17.76
CA GLU A 200 -11.30 13.53 -19.04
C GLU A 200 -10.11 14.46 -18.82
N GLY A 201 -8.94 13.97 -19.20
CA GLY A 201 -7.68 14.69 -19.20
C GLY A 201 -6.70 13.97 -20.12
N ILE A 202 -5.76 14.72 -20.68
CA ILE A 202 -4.68 14.16 -21.51
C ILE A 202 -3.42 14.13 -20.65
N PRO A 203 -2.88 12.95 -20.28
CA PRO A 203 -1.66 12.85 -19.51
C PRO A 203 -0.51 13.59 -20.19
N ASP A 204 0.36 14.28 -19.44
CA ASP A 204 1.63 14.69 -20.02
C ASP A 204 2.45 13.44 -20.38
N ALA A 205 2.78 13.28 -21.66
CA ALA A 205 3.42 12.09 -22.17
C ALA A 205 4.80 11.83 -21.54
N ASN A 206 5.56 12.89 -21.21
CA ASN A 206 6.88 12.74 -20.59
C ASN A 206 6.76 12.24 -19.15
N VAL A 207 5.81 12.81 -18.39
CA VAL A 207 5.56 12.41 -17.00
C VAL A 207 4.94 11.01 -16.93
N TYR A 208 3.96 10.72 -17.79
CA TYR A 208 3.27 9.42 -17.80
C TYR A 208 4.22 8.28 -18.17
N LEU A 209 5.07 8.45 -19.19
CA LEU A 209 6.09 7.45 -19.54
C LEU A 209 7.12 7.27 -18.43
N ALA A 210 7.58 8.35 -17.80
CA ALA A 210 8.55 8.25 -16.69
C ALA A 210 7.95 7.53 -15.47
N THR A 211 6.70 7.82 -15.14
CA THR A 211 5.96 7.17 -14.04
C THR A 211 5.86 5.67 -14.25
N LEU A 212 5.44 5.22 -15.44
CA LEU A 212 5.33 3.79 -15.75
C LEU A 212 6.68 3.11 -16.01
N GLY A 213 7.71 3.90 -16.31
CA GLY A 213 9.11 3.48 -16.22
C GLY A 213 9.48 3.03 -14.81
N GLU A 214 9.33 3.95 -13.84
CA GLU A 214 9.62 3.69 -12.43
C GLU A 214 8.70 2.61 -11.86
N PHE A 215 7.41 2.62 -12.19
CA PHE A 215 6.47 1.60 -11.72
C PHE A 215 6.91 0.21 -12.14
N LYS A 216 7.36 0.06 -13.40
CA LYS A 216 7.89 -1.21 -13.86
C LYS A 216 9.14 -1.63 -13.08
N GLU A 217 10.09 -0.72 -12.85
CA GLU A 217 11.30 -1.02 -12.06
C GLU A 217 10.98 -1.47 -10.63
N GLN A 218 9.99 -0.84 -9.97
CA GLN A 218 9.54 -1.21 -8.63
C GLN A 218 8.85 -2.58 -8.61
N THR A 219 7.97 -2.87 -9.59
CA THR A 219 7.30 -4.18 -9.67
C THR A 219 8.27 -5.33 -9.99
N GLU A 220 9.27 -5.12 -10.84
CA GLU A 220 10.32 -6.12 -11.11
C GLU A 220 11.16 -6.40 -9.85
N SER A 221 11.44 -5.35 -9.07
CA SER A 221 12.18 -5.45 -7.81
C SER A 221 11.36 -6.15 -6.72
N LEU A 222 10.10 -5.78 -6.54
CA LEU A 222 9.15 -6.43 -5.63
C LEU A 222 9.01 -7.91 -5.97
N LYS A 223 8.83 -8.26 -7.24
CA LYS A 223 8.76 -9.64 -7.71
C LYS A 223 10.02 -10.43 -7.37
N ALA A 224 11.20 -9.89 -7.63
CA ALA A 224 12.45 -10.56 -7.29
C ALA A 224 12.60 -10.76 -5.77
N ASP A 225 12.21 -9.76 -4.97
CA ASP A 225 12.21 -9.87 -3.51
C ASP A 225 11.16 -10.85 -2.99
N ALA A 226 9.98 -10.90 -3.63
CA ALA A 226 8.93 -11.87 -3.36
C ALA A 226 9.43 -13.29 -3.65
N GLU A 227 10.15 -13.53 -4.75
CA GLU A 227 10.78 -14.82 -5.09
C GLU A 227 11.86 -15.24 -4.07
N ASP A 228 12.60 -14.30 -3.49
CA ASP A 228 13.64 -14.55 -2.49
C ASP A 228 13.11 -14.56 -1.03
N PHE A 229 11.88 -14.11 -0.80
CA PHE A 229 11.27 -14.04 0.52
C PHE A 229 10.90 -15.42 1.06
N GLU A 230 11.28 -15.73 2.30
CA GLU A 230 10.87 -16.95 2.99
C GLU A 230 10.04 -16.52 4.20
N PRO A 231 8.70 -16.58 4.14
CA PRO A 231 7.85 -16.08 5.21
C PRO A 231 8.14 -16.81 6.52
N THR A 232 8.16 -16.06 7.62
CA THR A 232 8.25 -16.60 8.98
C THR A 232 6.97 -16.32 9.75
N PRO A 233 6.73 -17.02 10.88
CA PRO A 233 5.63 -16.66 11.76
C PRO A 233 5.72 -15.20 12.22
N SER A 234 6.92 -14.68 12.47
CA SER A 234 7.12 -13.27 12.84
C SER A 234 6.56 -12.33 11.77
N ASP A 235 6.80 -12.61 10.50
CA ASP A 235 6.27 -11.83 9.38
C ASP A 235 4.74 -11.88 9.35
N ALA A 236 4.15 -13.08 9.39
CA ALA A 236 2.70 -13.27 9.33
C ALA A 236 1.98 -12.60 10.51
N PHE A 237 2.48 -12.77 11.74
CA PHE A 237 1.94 -12.10 12.91
C PHE A 237 2.08 -10.57 12.81
N THR A 238 3.24 -10.08 12.35
CA THR A 238 3.49 -8.63 12.18
C THR A 238 2.51 -8.04 11.17
N ALA A 239 2.40 -8.65 9.98
CA ALA A 239 1.52 -8.23 8.91
C ALA A 239 0.08 -8.03 9.38
N ILE A 240 -0.50 -9.04 10.02
CA ILE A 240 -1.88 -8.95 10.54
C ILE A 240 -1.98 -7.84 11.60
N THR A 241 -1.01 -7.71 12.50
CA THR A 241 -1.09 -6.71 13.57
C THR A 241 -0.94 -5.26 13.10
N ILE A 242 -0.20 -5.04 12.02
CA ILE A 242 0.08 -3.70 11.49
C ILE A 242 -1.00 -3.29 10.49
N MET A 243 -1.41 -4.21 9.59
CA MET A 243 -2.30 -3.87 8.48
C MET A 243 -3.78 -3.96 8.82
N THR A 244 -4.19 -4.80 9.78
CA THR A 244 -5.63 -4.85 10.13
C THR A 244 -6.17 -3.51 10.68
N PRO A 245 -5.50 -2.79 11.60
CA PRO A 245 -6.05 -1.59 12.25
C PRO A 245 -5.92 -0.28 11.45
N THR A 246 -5.79 -0.32 10.12
CA THR A 246 -5.71 0.88 9.24
C THR A 246 -7.07 1.33 8.69
N MET A 247 -8.17 0.67 9.08
CA MET A 247 -9.53 0.90 8.54
C MET A 247 -9.98 2.37 8.57
N SER A 248 -9.66 3.15 9.61
CA SER A 248 -10.11 4.54 9.70
C SER A 248 -9.54 5.42 8.60
N GLU A 249 -8.28 5.17 8.21
CA GLU A 249 -7.63 5.90 7.13
C GLU A 249 -8.26 5.55 5.78
N TYR A 250 -8.48 4.27 5.51
CA TYR A 250 -9.14 3.84 4.29
C TYR A 250 -10.58 4.36 4.18
N PHE A 251 -11.36 4.37 5.26
CA PHE A 251 -12.71 4.93 5.24
C PHE A 251 -12.73 6.47 5.13
N GLU A 252 -11.70 7.16 5.61
CA GLU A 252 -11.54 8.61 5.39
C GLU A 252 -11.26 8.89 3.91
N ALA A 253 -10.37 8.13 3.27
CA ALA A 253 -10.11 8.22 1.83
C ALA A 253 -11.37 7.90 1.01
N TRP A 254 -12.11 6.83 1.38
CA TRP A 254 -13.40 6.51 0.74
C TRP A 254 -14.38 7.68 0.82
N LYS A 255 -14.52 8.29 2.00
CA LYS A 255 -15.40 9.45 2.23
C LYS A 255 -15.04 10.64 1.34
N ASP A 256 -13.75 10.93 1.20
CA ASP A 256 -13.26 12.08 0.44
C ASP A 256 -13.12 11.81 -1.07
N SER A 257 -13.29 10.55 -1.49
CA SER A 257 -13.29 10.10 -2.90
C SER A 257 -14.54 10.48 -3.69
N SER A 258 -14.43 10.34 -5.01
CA SER A 258 -15.53 10.55 -5.95
C SER A 258 -16.73 9.60 -5.73
N PHE A 259 -16.54 8.44 -5.09
CA PHE A 259 -17.60 7.46 -4.81
C PHE A 259 -18.64 7.98 -3.81
N ILE A 260 -18.20 8.75 -2.81
CA ILE A 260 -19.07 9.38 -1.79
C ILE A 260 -19.34 10.85 -2.12
N ALA A 261 -18.29 11.62 -2.41
CA ALA A 261 -18.37 13.07 -2.53
C ALA A 261 -18.72 13.54 -3.95
N GLY A 262 -18.61 12.69 -4.97
CA GLY A 262 -18.83 13.05 -6.37
C GLY A 262 -17.95 14.23 -6.77
N ASP A 263 -18.55 15.25 -7.38
CA ASP A 263 -17.85 16.47 -7.82
C ASP A 263 -17.24 17.30 -6.67
N ASP A 264 -17.65 17.06 -5.42
CA ASP A 264 -17.10 17.73 -4.22
C ASP A 264 -15.93 16.94 -3.58
N ALA A 265 -15.43 15.90 -4.25
CA ALA A 265 -14.29 15.09 -3.79
C ALA A 265 -13.05 15.95 -3.52
N LYS A 266 -12.34 15.57 -2.45
CA LYS A 266 -11.04 16.17 -2.09
C LYS A 266 -9.88 15.24 -2.37
N GLU A 267 -10.16 13.94 -2.40
CA GLU A 267 -9.21 12.92 -2.80
C GLU A 267 -9.14 12.92 -4.33
N GLU A 268 -7.91 13.02 -4.86
CA GLU A 268 -7.67 13.04 -6.30
C GLU A 268 -7.63 11.62 -6.86
N GLY A 269 -7.22 10.63 -6.04
CA GLY A 269 -7.26 9.21 -6.37
C GLY A 269 -8.61 8.54 -6.06
N PHE A 270 -8.63 7.21 -6.13
CA PHE A 270 -9.83 6.36 -5.94
C PHE A 270 -10.97 6.81 -6.86
N VAL A 271 -10.65 6.84 -8.15
CA VAL A 271 -11.54 7.22 -9.24
C VAL A 271 -11.92 5.98 -10.06
N ALA A 272 -10.94 5.14 -10.35
CA ALA A 272 -11.08 3.92 -11.10
C ALA A 272 -11.67 2.80 -10.24
N THR A 273 -11.11 2.64 -9.05
CA THR A 273 -11.47 1.64 -8.06
C THR A 273 -11.89 2.33 -6.76
N SER A 274 -12.93 1.77 -6.14
CA SER A 274 -13.40 2.25 -4.86
C SER A 274 -12.45 1.79 -3.78
N ARG A 275 -12.16 2.64 -2.81
CA ARG A 275 -11.41 2.27 -1.61
C ARG A 275 -12.05 1.12 -0.83
N LEU A 276 -13.36 0.85 -0.98
CA LEU A 276 -13.98 -0.36 -0.43
C LEU A 276 -13.55 -1.66 -1.13
N SER A 277 -13.17 -1.60 -2.41
CA SER A 277 -12.59 -2.73 -3.12
C SER A 277 -11.22 -3.05 -2.54
N ASP A 278 -10.35 -2.04 -2.48
CA ASP A 278 -9.01 -2.12 -1.90
C ASP A 278 -9.05 -2.77 -0.50
N ILE A 279 -9.87 -2.24 0.41
CA ILE A 279 -9.99 -2.79 1.77
C ILE A 279 -10.43 -4.26 1.75
N ALA A 280 -11.35 -4.65 0.86
CA ALA A 280 -11.81 -6.02 0.78
C ALA A 280 -10.68 -6.96 0.31
N ASP A 281 -9.93 -6.55 -0.70
CA ASP A 281 -8.85 -7.31 -1.31
C ASP A 281 -7.67 -7.45 -0.31
N ILE A 282 -7.31 -6.37 0.41
CA ILE A 282 -6.33 -6.39 1.51
C ILE A 282 -6.77 -7.36 2.62
N LEU A 283 -8.04 -7.31 3.03
CA LEU A 283 -8.56 -8.17 4.10
C LEU A 283 -8.60 -9.65 3.67
N GLU A 284 -8.79 -9.96 2.39
CA GLU A 284 -8.66 -11.32 1.86
C GLU A 284 -7.23 -11.85 2.05
N GLY A 285 -6.21 -11.06 1.70
CA GLY A 285 -4.80 -11.40 1.93
C GLY A 285 -4.46 -11.57 3.42
N ILE A 286 -5.03 -10.72 4.29
CA ILE A 286 -4.88 -10.82 5.76
C ILE A 286 -5.54 -12.10 6.30
N ASP A 287 -6.75 -12.45 5.84
CA ASP A 287 -7.44 -13.66 6.26
C ASP A 287 -6.66 -14.93 5.86
N LEU A 288 -6.16 -14.96 4.61
CA LEU A 288 -5.27 -16.03 4.13
C LEU A 288 -4.02 -16.16 5.01
N THR A 289 -3.42 -15.03 5.37
CA THR A 289 -2.24 -14.97 6.25
C THR A 289 -2.56 -15.53 7.64
N TYR A 290 -3.71 -15.17 8.21
CA TYR A 290 -4.18 -15.68 9.51
C TYR A 290 -4.38 -17.19 9.48
N ALA A 291 -5.01 -17.71 8.41
CA ALA A 291 -5.27 -19.14 8.25
C ALA A 291 -4.00 -20.01 8.34
N GLN A 292 -2.84 -19.47 7.93
CA GLN A 292 -1.57 -20.21 8.02
C GLN A 292 -0.99 -20.28 9.44
N ILE A 293 -1.31 -19.32 10.31
CA ILE A 293 -0.84 -19.28 11.70
C ILE A 293 -1.88 -19.76 12.72
N GLU A 294 -3.15 -19.94 12.31
CA GLU A 294 -4.25 -20.33 13.19
C GLU A 294 -3.92 -21.59 14.01
N ALA A 295 -3.33 -22.61 13.37
CA ALA A 295 -2.99 -23.86 14.03
C ALA A 295 -1.99 -23.65 15.19
N MET A 296 -1.02 -22.74 15.05
CA MET A 296 -0.07 -22.39 16.11
C MET A 296 -0.80 -21.76 17.30
N ILE A 297 -1.73 -20.84 17.03
CA ILE A 297 -2.54 -20.20 18.08
C ILE A 297 -3.43 -21.23 18.77
N ALA A 298 -4.03 -22.16 18.01
CA ALA A 298 -4.95 -23.16 18.54
C ALA A 298 -4.29 -24.24 19.42
N GLU A 299 -2.96 -24.42 19.32
CA GLU A 299 -2.19 -25.27 20.23
C GLU A 299 -2.16 -24.70 21.66
N GLU A 300 -2.06 -23.37 21.78
CA GLU A 300 -2.05 -22.64 23.05
C GLU A 300 -3.46 -22.28 23.54
N ASP A 301 -4.30 -21.73 22.66
CA ASP A 301 -5.67 -21.30 22.95
C ASP A 301 -6.59 -21.46 21.74
N ARG A 302 -7.20 -22.64 21.62
CA ARG A 302 -8.17 -22.95 20.56
C ARG A 302 -9.39 -22.03 20.55
N ALA A 303 -9.86 -21.60 21.72
CA ALA A 303 -11.05 -20.74 21.77
C ALA A 303 -10.74 -19.35 21.21
N GLN A 304 -9.54 -18.83 21.49
CA GLN A 304 -9.07 -17.60 20.87
C GLN A 304 -8.90 -17.76 19.36
N ALA A 305 -8.22 -18.83 18.90
CA ALA A 305 -7.99 -19.04 17.46
C ALA A 305 -9.31 -19.03 16.66
N GLU A 306 -10.30 -19.81 17.12
CA GLU A 306 -11.63 -19.87 16.51
C GLU A 306 -12.37 -18.53 16.58
N GLN A 307 -12.15 -17.73 17.64
CA GLN A 307 -12.75 -16.41 17.77
C GLN A 307 -12.13 -15.40 16.79
N THR A 308 -10.80 -15.38 16.68
CA THR A 308 -10.08 -14.44 15.82
C THR A 308 -10.37 -14.72 14.35
N SER A 309 -10.30 -15.97 13.89
CA SER A 309 -10.70 -16.35 12.51
C SER A 309 -12.11 -15.86 12.20
N LYS A 310 -13.08 -16.17 13.08
CA LYS A 310 -14.46 -15.73 12.88
C LYS A 310 -14.60 -14.19 12.84
N GLN A 311 -13.81 -13.46 13.60
CA GLN A 311 -13.88 -12.00 13.61
C GLN A 311 -13.25 -11.39 12.35
N LEU A 312 -12.19 -11.99 11.83
CA LEU A 312 -11.62 -11.65 10.52
C LEU A 312 -12.63 -11.90 9.40
N ASP A 313 -13.22 -13.10 9.32
CA ASP A 313 -14.30 -13.42 8.37
C ASP A 313 -15.43 -12.37 8.42
N GLN A 314 -15.81 -11.96 9.64
CA GLN A 314 -16.89 -10.99 9.84
C GLN A 314 -16.51 -9.56 9.45
N LEU A 315 -15.23 -9.19 9.56
CA LEU A 315 -14.73 -7.89 9.12
C LEU A 315 -14.65 -7.86 7.59
N LEU A 316 -14.08 -8.90 6.97
CA LEU A 316 -14.04 -9.06 5.52
C LEU A 316 -15.45 -9.02 4.92
N SER A 317 -16.36 -9.89 5.39
CA SER A 317 -17.76 -9.90 4.92
C SER A 317 -18.50 -8.58 5.15
N PHE A 318 -18.11 -7.81 6.16
CA PHE A 318 -18.71 -6.48 6.38
C PHE A 318 -18.27 -5.50 5.30
N VAL A 319 -16.99 -5.47 4.94
CA VAL A 319 -16.47 -4.60 3.87
C VAL A 319 -16.96 -5.06 2.50
N GLU A 320 -16.97 -6.37 2.22
CA GLU A 320 -17.52 -6.93 0.98
C GLU A 320 -18.99 -6.55 0.78
N ASP A 321 -19.82 -6.61 1.83
CA ASP A 321 -21.23 -6.17 1.74
C ASP A 321 -21.33 -4.69 1.36
N LEU A 322 -20.47 -3.83 1.93
CA LEU A 322 -20.45 -2.41 1.59
C LEU A 322 -20.03 -2.18 0.14
N ARG A 323 -18.94 -2.82 -0.29
CA ARG A 323 -18.42 -2.78 -1.67
C ARG A 323 -19.51 -3.22 -2.66
N ASP A 324 -20.13 -4.36 -2.41
CA ASP A 324 -21.15 -4.94 -3.28
C ASP A 324 -22.40 -4.04 -3.34
N ARG A 325 -22.81 -3.44 -2.21
CA ARG A 325 -23.93 -2.48 -2.17
C ARG A 325 -23.62 -1.19 -2.92
N GLU A 326 -22.40 -0.68 -2.81
CA GLU A 326 -21.95 0.47 -3.61
C GLU A 326 -21.97 0.16 -5.10
N ALA A 327 -21.44 -1.01 -5.50
CA ALA A 327 -21.45 -1.49 -6.89
C ALA A 327 -22.89 -1.70 -7.43
N ASP A 328 -23.82 -2.13 -6.57
CA ASP A 328 -25.25 -2.25 -6.87
C ASP A 328 -25.97 -0.87 -6.93
N GLY A 329 -25.25 0.22 -6.67
CA GLY A 329 -25.71 1.60 -6.84
C GLY A 329 -26.25 2.25 -5.57
N GLU A 330 -26.04 1.66 -4.39
CA GLU A 330 -26.28 2.35 -3.13
C GLU A 330 -25.40 3.59 -3.02
N LYS A 331 -25.99 4.69 -2.53
CA LYS A 331 -25.27 5.95 -2.32
C LYS A 331 -25.07 6.16 -0.83
N PHE A 332 -23.84 5.93 -0.39
CA PHE A 332 -23.39 6.23 0.96
C PHE A 332 -23.14 7.74 1.12
N THR A 333 -23.20 8.21 2.36
CA THR A 333 -22.86 9.58 2.73
C THR A 333 -21.57 9.62 3.53
N GLY A 334 -20.96 10.80 3.67
CA GLY A 334 -19.80 10.93 4.55
C GLY A 334 -20.09 10.60 6.02
N GLU A 335 -21.33 10.78 6.50
CA GLU A 335 -21.73 10.34 7.84
C GLU A 335 -21.81 8.82 7.95
N ASP A 336 -22.21 8.14 6.87
CA ASP A 336 -22.16 6.68 6.79
C ASP A 336 -20.70 6.20 6.82
N ALA A 337 -19.81 6.79 6.03
CA ALA A 337 -18.38 6.44 6.03
C ALA A 337 -17.74 6.65 7.41
N ASP A 338 -18.00 7.77 8.09
CA ASP A 338 -17.50 8.01 9.46
C ASP A 338 -17.99 6.92 10.44
N THR A 339 -19.27 6.55 10.34
CA THR A 339 -19.89 5.59 11.26
C THR A 339 -19.41 4.16 10.98
N LEU A 340 -19.41 3.75 9.72
CA LEU A 340 -19.00 2.42 9.25
C LEU A 340 -17.49 2.22 9.45
N GLY A 341 -16.69 3.24 9.14
CA GLY A 341 -15.24 3.22 9.37
C GLY A 341 -14.88 3.11 10.85
N SER A 342 -15.58 3.83 11.73
CA SER A 342 -15.42 3.67 13.18
C SER A 342 -15.78 2.25 13.66
N GLU A 343 -16.80 1.62 13.06
CA GLU A 343 -17.17 0.24 13.37
C GLU A 343 -16.11 -0.77 12.88
N ALA A 344 -15.64 -0.61 11.63
CA ALA A 344 -14.58 -1.42 11.04
C ALA A 344 -13.30 -1.33 11.88
N GLN A 345 -12.88 -0.11 12.22
CA GLN A 345 -11.70 0.15 13.06
C GLN A 345 -11.79 -0.56 14.40
N ALA A 346 -12.92 -0.46 15.10
CA ALA A 346 -13.08 -1.09 16.41
C ALA A 346 -12.95 -2.63 16.34
N ARG A 347 -13.47 -3.24 15.27
CA ARG A 347 -13.35 -4.69 15.01
C ARG A 347 -11.89 -5.06 14.69
N ALA A 348 -11.26 -4.28 13.82
CA ALA A 348 -9.88 -4.45 13.41
C ALA A 348 -8.89 -4.36 14.59
N GLU A 349 -9.03 -3.36 15.46
CA GLU A 349 -8.21 -3.20 16.67
C GLU A 349 -8.37 -4.38 17.64
N GLU A 350 -9.60 -4.92 17.76
CA GLU A 350 -9.84 -6.11 18.58
C GLU A 350 -9.09 -7.33 18.04
N ILE A 351 -9.14 -7.54 16.72
CA ILE A 351 -8.43 -8.63 16.02
C ILE A 351 -6.91 -8.46 16.20
N ALA A 352 -6.36 -7.30 15.86
CA ALA A 352 -4.93 -7.01 16.00
C ALA A 352 -4.45 -7.20 17.45
N GLY A 353 -5.27 -6.77 18.42
CA GLY A 353 -5.00 -6.98 19.85
C GLY A 353 -5.00 -8.45 20.26
N GLN A 354 -5.85 -9.29 19.67
CA GLN A 354 -5.86 -10.74 19.92
C GLN A 354 -4.65 -11.44 19.30
N VAL A 355 -4.30 -11.09 18.07
CA VAL A 355 -3.13 -11.65 17.37
C VAL A 355 -1.83 -11.26 18.08
N THR A 356 -1.72 -10.01 18.53
CA THR A 356 -0.60 -9.53 19.37
C THR A 356 -0.44 -10.36 20.65
N GLN A 357 -1.56 -10.64 21.34
CA GLN A 357 -1.55 -11.46 22.55
C GLN A 357 -1.16 -12.92 22.28
N ALA A 358 -1.56 -13.47 21.13
CA ALA A 358 -1.17 -14.80 20.72
C ALA A 358 0.33 -14.88 20.40
N ALA A 359 0.87 -13.91 19.65
CA ALA A 359 2.30 -13.78 19.38
C ALA A 359 3.12 -13.79 20.68
N GLN A 360 2.70 -12.98 21.67
CA GLN A 360 3.37 -12.92 22.97
C GLN A 360 3.36 -14.26 23.71
N ARG A 361 2.26 -15.02 23.68
CA ARG A 361 2.18 -16.34 24.34
C ARG A 361 3.04 -17.38 23.65
N LEU A 362 3.07 -17.34 22.33
CA LEU A 362 3.89 -18.22 21.49
C LEU A 362 5.38 -17.85 21.50
N GLY A 363 5.73 -16.67 22.04
CA GLY A 363 7.10 -16.16 22.00
C GLY A 363 7.55 -15.71 20.61
N VAL A 364 6.60 -15.39 19.72
CA VAL A 364 6.86 -14.81 18.40
C VAL A 364 7.11 -13.32 18.57
N GLU A 365 8.24 -12.84 18.04
CA GLU A 365 8.58 -11.43 18.03
C GLU A 365 7.79 -10.71 16.93
N LEU A 366 7.15 -9.59 17.27
CA LEU A 366 6.57 -8.68 16.27
C LEU A 366 7.64 -7.68 15.87
N GLN A 367 7.73 -7.39 14.58
CA GLN A 367 8.73 -6.48 14.06
C GLN A 367 8.23 -5.03 14.16
N GLU A 368 9.17 -4.08 14.28
CA GLU A 368 8.86 -2.66 14.14
C GLU A 368 8.80 -2.33 12.65
N ALA A 369 7.73 -1.65 12.21
CA ALA A 369 7.67 -0.99 10.90
C ALA A 369 8.46 0.32 10.91
#